data_AF-A0A7K0L642-F1
#
_entry.id   AF-A0A7K0L642-F1
#
_cell.length_a   1.000
_cell.length_b   1.000
_cell.length_c   1.000
_cell.angle_alpha   90.00
_cell.angle_beta   90.00
_cell.angle_gamma   90.00
#
_symmetry.space_group_name_H-M   'P 1'
#
loop_
_entity.id
_entity.type
_entity.pdbx_description
1 polymer ?
#
loop_
_entity_poly.entity_id
_entity_poly.type
_entity_poly.pdbx_seq_one_letter_code
_entity_poly.pdbx_strand_id
1 'polypeptide(L)'
;MSKQIKTDIEITYKKRNKSTVFWRGILVFPVAVLICSFAVQSNAGFAAGLIILPPLLTLVFREVYPSYVLTFNQAFLELQTRVIAYALLLTDEYPSIEPNKNIGVEFPEIKGGKSLNRWLPLVKWFLSIPLILVGLVYSVIALGMTFIAWIMTSATGNYPKWAGKFVFKTIRFWNRVNGYAFILVSDKYPSFGL
;
A
#
# COMPACT_ATOMS: atom_id res chain seq x y z
N MET A 1 -9.37 -6.66 -18.52
CA MET A 1 -8.69 -5.83 -17.50
C MET A 1 -8.58 -6.60 -16.18
N SER A 2 -7.51 -6.44 -15.40
CA SER A 2 -7.36 -7.11 -14.10
C SER A 2 -8.44 -6.62 -13.13
N LYS A 3 -9.09 -7.53 -12.40
CA LYS A 3 -10.10 -7.19 -11.37
C LYS A 3 -9.48 -6.76 -10.04
N GLN A 4 -8.16 -6.52 -9.97
CA GLN A 4 -7.41 -6.21 -8.74
C GLN A 4 -6.60 -4.93 -8.91
N ILE A 5 -6.25 -4.31 -7.78
CA ILE A 5 -5.35 -3.16 -7.73
C ILE A 5 -4.01 -3.51 -8.40
N LYS A 6 -3.55 -2.63 -9.28
CA LYS A 6 -2.19 -2.68 -9.83
C LYS A 6 -1.34 -1.65 -9.11
N THR A 7 -0.08 -1.99 -8.92
CA THR A 7 0.89 -1.10 -8.29
C THR A 7 2.19 -1.21 -9.06
N ASP A 8 2.63 -0.07 -9.55
CA ASP A 8 3.85 0.09 -10.33
C ASP A 8 4.74 1.09 -9.60
N ILE A 9 6.00 0.71 -9.39
CA ILE A 9 7.00 1.49 -8.66
C ILE A 9 8.27 1.44 -9.48
N GLU A 10 8.78 2.61 -9.87
CA GLU A 10 10.10 2.74 -10.47
C GLU A 10 11.17 2.63 -9.38
N ILE A 11 12.03 1.61 -9.49
CA ILE A 11 13.05 1.30 -8.47
C ILE A 11 14.42 1.79 -8.93
N THR A 12 15.04 2.65 -8.14
CA THR A 12 16.40 3.13 -8.39
C THR A 12 17.41 2.15 -7.79
N TYR A 13 18.22 1.50 -8.63
CA TYR A 13 19.19 0.48 -8.16
C TYR A 13 20.63 0.99 -8.00
N LYS A 14 21.05 1.94 -8.83
CA LYS A 14 22.45 2.40 -8.92
C LYS A 14 22.57 3.88 -8.59
N LYS A 15 23.78 4.28 -8.18
CA LYS A 15 24.14 5.68 -7.87
C LYS A 15 23.22 6.29 -6.81
N ARG A 16 22.89 5.51 -5.77
CA ARG A 16 22.06 5.97 -4.65
C ARG A 16 22.79 7.02 -3.83
N ASN A 17 22.05 7.98 -3.29
CA ASN A 17 22.63 8.97 -2.38
C ASN A 17 22.80 8.34 -0.98
N LYS A 18 24.06 8.06 -0.62
CA LYS A 18 24.41 7.35 0.62
C LYS A 18 23.94 8.09 1.88
N SER A 19 24.01 9.42 1.89
CA SER A 19 23.64 10.23 3.05
C SER A 19 22.14 10.16 3.32
N THR A 20 21.31 10.29 2.28
CA THR A 20 19.85 10.21 2.42
C THR A 20 19.36 8.80 2.72
N VAL A 21 20.09 7.78 2.29
CA VAL A 21 19.83 6.38 2.66
C VAL A 21 20.17 6.14 4.14
N PHE A 22 21.31 6.64 4.62
CA PHE A 22 21.71 6.49 6.02
C PHE A 22 20.72 7.18 6.98
N TRP A 23 20.38 8.45 6.71
CA TRP A 23 19.44 9.25 7.52
C TRP A 23 17.97 8.95 7.26
N ARG A 24 17.64 7.92 6.46
CA ARG A 24 16.28 7.64 6.00
C ARG A 24 15.28 7.51 7.15
N GLY A 25 15.65 6.89 8.27
CA GLY A 25 14.77 6.75 9.43
C GLY A 25 14.28 8.09 10.00
N ILE A 26 15.14 9.11 10.01
CA ILE A 26 14.79 10.46 10.48
C ILE A 26 14.05 11.24 9.38
N LEU A 27 14.49 11.12 8.12
CA LEU A 27 13.85 11.81 7.00
C LEU A 27 12.40 11.34 6.77
N VAL A 28 12.07 10.09 7.09
CA VAL A 28 10.70 9.57 6.98
C VAL A 28 9.77 10.20 8.02
N PHE A 29 10.29 10.67 9.15
CA PHE A 29 9.49 11.09 10.30
C PHE A 29 8.41 12.15 9.98
N PRO A 30 8.70 13.27 9.29
CA PRO A 30 7.67 14.29 9.03
C PRO A 30 6.50 13.76 8.19
N VAL A 31 6.80 12.92 7.21
CA VAL A 31 5.77 12.35 6.33
C VAL A 31 5.05 11.17 6.99
N ALA A 32 5.71 10.44 7.87
CA ALA A 32 5.04 9.46 8.74
C ALA A 32 4.03 10.16 9.65
N VAL A 33 4.39 11.29 10.26
CA VAL A 33 3.47 12.13 11.05
C VAL A 33 2.29 12.60 10.20
N LEU A 34 2.54 13.03 8.96
CA LEU A 34 1.47 13.39 8.02
C LEU A 34 0.52 12.22 7.74
N ILE A 35 1.01 11.01 7.49
CA ILE A 35 0.13 9.84 7.29
C ILE A 35 -0.65 9.52 8.56
N CYS A 36 0.00 9.56 9.72
CA CYS A 36 -0.66 9.34 11.01
C CYS A 36 -1.73 10.40 11.30
N SER A 37 -1.59 11.63 10.79
CA SER A 37 -2.58 12.68 10.99
C SER A 37 -3.89 12.41 10.23
N PHE A 38 -3.95 11.48 9.27
CA PHE A 38 -5.23 11.06 8.69
C PHE A 38 -6.02 10.10 9.60
N ALA A 39 -5.41 9.58 10.66
CA ALA A 39 -6.05 8.67 11.62
C ALA A 39 -6.79 9.41 12.77
N VAL A 40 -7.08 10.71 12.64
CA VAL A 40 -7.69 11.50 13.73
C VAL A 40 -8.97 10.84 14.24
N GLN A 41 -9.06 10.69 15.56
CA GLN A 41 -10.20 10.07 16.28
C GLN A 41 -10.46 8.58 15.99
N SER A 42 -9.52 7.84 15.38
CA SER A 42 -9.70 6.39 15.21
C SER A 42 -9.51 5.63 16.54
N ASN A 43 -10.61 5.33 17.25
CA ASN A 43 -10.60 4.43 18.41
C ASN A 43 -10.53 2.94 18.01
N ALA A 44 -10.81 2.63 16.74
CA ALA A 44 -10.65 1.30 16.17
C ALA A 44 -9.29 1.22 15.48
N GLY A 45 -8.32 0.59 16.15
CA GLY A 45 -7.03 0.26 15.54
C GLY A 45 -7.22 -0.54 14.25
N PHE A 46 -6.26 -0.36 13.33
CA PHE A 46 -6.06 -1.04 12.04
C PHE A 46 -6.52 -0.34 10.75
N ALA A 47 -7.36 0.69 10.81
CA ALA A 47 -7.79 1.46 9.63
C ALA A 47 -7.25 2.91 9.62
N ALA A 48 -5.95 3.08 9.88
CA ALA A 48 -5.33 4.41 9.95
C ALA A 48 -5.51 5.16 8.63
N GLY A 49 -6.50 6.05 8.58
CA GLY A 49 -6.79 6.99 7.49
C GLY A 49 -7.65 6.47 6.32
N LEU A 50 -7.90 5.17 6.15
CA LEU A 50 -8.78 4.68 5.07
C LEU A 50 -10.26 4.79 5.45
N ILE A 51 -11.10 5.23 4.51
CA ILE A 51 -12.54 5.35 4.70
C ILE A 51 -13.20 4.03 4.28
N ILE A 52 -13.60 3.23 5.27
CA ILE A 52 -14.11 1.86 5.05
C ILE A 52 -15.61 1.74 5.32
N LEU A 53 -16.10 2.39 6.38
CA LEU A 53 -17.47 2.21 6.84
C LEU A 53 -18.52 2.74 5.83
N PRO A 54 -18.39 3.97 5.28
CA PRO A 54 -19.32 4.44 4.25
C PRO A 54 -19.41 3.52 3.01
N PRO A 55 -18.31 3.08 2.35
CA PRO A 55 -18.41 2.19 1.20
C PRO A 55 -18.97 0.82 1.57
N LEU A 56 -18.67 0.29 2.76
CA LEU A 56 -19.29 -0.94 3.24
C LEU A 56 -20.81 -0.83 3.32
N LEU A 57 -21.33 0.20 4.02
CA LEU A 57 -22.77 0.37 4.21
C LEU A 57 -23.48 0.67 2.89
N THR A 58 -22.91 1.53 2.06
CA THR A 58 -23.52 1.92 0.77
C THR A 58 -23.51 0.78 -0.25
N LEU A 59 -22.48 -0.08 -0.26
CA LEU A 59 -22.51 -1.32 -1.04
C LEU A 59 -23.57 -2.28 -0.52
N VAL A 60 -23.66 -2.50 0.80
CA VAL A 60 -24.62 -3.44 1.41
C VAL A 60 -26.07 -2.97 1.27
N PHE A 61 -26.36 -1.67 1.37
CA PHE A 61 -27.74 -1.17 1.33
C PHE A 61 -28.18 -0.66 -0.04
N ARG A 62 -27.25 -0.14 -0.86
CA ARG A 62 -27.56 0.55 -2.11
C ARG A 62 -26.80 0.04 -3.33
N GLU A 63 -25.87 -0.91 -3.18
CA GLU A 63 -25.00 -1.41 -4.27
C GLU A 63 -24.25 -0.29 -5.01
N VAL A 64 -23.99 0.83 -4.32
CA VAL A 64 -23.30 1.98 -4.87
C VAL A 64 -22.02 2.22 -4.09
N TYR A 65 -20.90 2.31 -4.79
CA TYR A 65 -19.64 2.77 -4.23
C TYR A 65 -19.54 4.30 -4.38
N PRO A 66 -19.48 5.08 -3.28
CA PRO A 66 -19.43 6.54 -3.36
C PRO A 66 -18.13 7.02 -4.03
N SER A 67 -18.26 7.85 -5.08
CA SER A 67 -17.11 8.33 -5.88
C SER A 67 -16.09 9.12 -5.07
N TYR A 68 -16.54 9.98 -4.14
CA TYR A 68 -15.65 10.77 -3.29
C TYR A 68 -14.80 9.89 -2.36
N VAL A 69 -15.37 8.79 -1.83
CA VAL A 69 -14.62 7.82 -1.03
C VAL A 69 -13.62 7.06 -1.90
N LEU A 70 -14.00 6.73 -3.14
CA LEU A 70 -13.14 6.01 -4.07
C LEU A 70 -11.89 6.84 -4.37
N THR A 71 -12.09 8.10 -4.76
CA THR A 71 -11.01 9.03 -5.07
C THR A 71 -10.11 9.26 -3.86
N PHE A 72 -10.70 9.43 -2.66
CA PHE A 72 -9.92 9.60 -1.43
C PHE A 72 -9.09 8.34 -1.10
N ASN A 73 -9.71 7.16 -1.08
CA ASN A 73 -8.99 5.92 -0.76
C ASN A 73 -7.90 5.61 -1.80
N GLN A 74 -8.11 5.95 -3.07
CA GLN A 74 -7.08 5.82 -4.11
C GLN A 74 -5.91 6.77 -3.84
N ALA A 75 -6.18 8.07 -3.70
CA ALA A 75 -5.14 9.06 -3.44
C ALA A 75 -4.36 8.77 -2.16
N PHE A 76 -5.06 8.32 -1.12
CA PHE A 76 -4.44 7.97 0.16
C PHE A 76 -3.60 6.69 0.08
N LEU A 77 -4.06 5.65 -0.63
CA LEU A 77 -3.26 4.43 -0.84
C LEU A 77 -2.03 4.71 -1.72
N GLU A 78 -2.14 5.58 -2.72
CA GLU A 78 -0.99 6.05 -3.51
C GLU A 78 0.03 6.81 -2.65
N LEU A 79 -0.44 7.71 -1.77
CA LEU A 79 0.43 8.41 -0.82
C LEU A 79 1.12 7.42 0.13
N GLN A 80 0.36 6.51 0.76
CA GLN A 80 0.95 5.47 1.62
C GLN A 80 1.99 4.64 0.88
N THR A 81 1.70 4.21 -0.35
CA THR A 81 2.62 3.41 -1.16
C THR A 81 3.92 4.17 -1.43
N ARG A 82 3.85 5.48 -1.72
CA ARG A 82 5.03 6.33 -1.92
C ARG A 82 5.89 6.44 -0.67
N VAL A 83 5.25 6.64 0.49
CA VAL A 83 5.95 6.75 1.76
C VAL A 83 6.58 5.42 2.17
N ILE A 84 5.85 4.31 2.02
CA ILE A 84 6.37 2.96 2.28
C ILE A 84 7.52 2.64 1.31
N ALA A 85 7.40 3.00 0.02
CA ALA A 85 8.47 2.79 -0.96
C ALA A 85 9.74 3.59 -0.60
N TYR A 86 9.59 4.83 -0.13
CA TYR A 86 10.70 5.64 0.34
C TYR A 86 11.32 5.07 1.63
N ALA A 87 10.49 4.73 2.62
CA ALA A 87 10.91 4.17 3.91
C ALA A 87 11.62 2.83 3.75
N LEU A 88 11.16 1.97 2.83
CA LEU A 88 11.75 0.67 2.54
C LEU A 88 12.87 0.71 1.48
N LEU A 89 13.35 1.91 1.12
CA LEU A 89 14.50 2.16 0.23
C LEU A 89 14.30 1.83 -1.26
N LEU A 90 13.07 1.67 -1.76
CA LEU A 90 12.85 1.42 -3.20
C LEU A 90 13.18 2.64 -4.06
N THR A 91 12.87 3.85 -3.58
CA THR A 91 13.16 5.11 -4.26
C THR A 91 14.03 6.00 -3.38
N ASP A 92 14.83 6.88 -4.00
CA ASP A 92 15.62 7.93 -3.32
C ASP A 92 14.92 9.29 -3.26
N GLU A 93 13.94 9.51 -4.12
CA GLU A 93 13.18 10.75 -4.13
C GLU A 93 12.31 10.84 -2.86
N TYR A 94 12.37 11.99 -2.20
CA TYR A 94 11.49 12.27 -1.08
C TYR A 94 10.02 12.19 -1.53
N PRO A 95 9.12 11.53 -0.78
CA PRO A 95 7.76 11.29 -1.24
C PRO A 95 7.03 12.60 -1.51
N SER A 96 6.58 12.78 -2.75
CA SER A 96 5.69 13.89 -3.10
C SER A 96 4.34 13.70 -2.40
N ILE A 97 3.65 14.80 -2.09
CA ILE A 97 2.27 14.76 -1.57
C ILE A 97 1.31 14.48 -2.73
N GLU A 98 1.50 15.20 -3.84
CA GLU A 98 0.71 15.04 -5.07
C GLU A 98 1.18 13.88 -5.94
N PRO A 99 0.28 13.20 -6.68
CA PRO A 99 0.60 12.04 -7.53
C PRO A 99 1.82 12.28 -8.45
N ASN A 100 2.63 11.24 -8.64
CA ASN A 100 3.81 11.26 -9.50
C ASN A 100 3.80 10.04 -10.42
N LYS A 101 4.39 10.17 -11.61
CA LYS A 101 4.58 9.09 -12.59
C LYS A 101 5.40 7.91 -12.06
N ASN A 102 6.29 8.14 -11.09
CA ASN A 102 7.23 7.13 -10.60
C ASN A 102 6.55 6.03 -9.76
N ILE A 103 5.40 6.32 -9.13
CA ILE A 103 4.68 5.40 -8.25
C ILE A 103 3.19 5.55 -8.52
N GLY A 104 2.58 4.53 -9.11
CA GLY A 104 1.16 4.51 -9.46
C GLY A 104 0.42 3.35 -8.79
N VAL A 105 -0.79 3.60 -8.30
CA VAL A 105 -1.70 2.58 -7.77
C VAL A 105 -3.05 2.68 -8.48
N GLU A 106 -3.26 1.83 -9.48
CA GLU A 106 -4.49 1.85 -10.27
C GLU A 106 -5.55 0.94 -9.66
N PHE A 107 -6.74 1.50 -9.44
CA PHE A 107 -7.90 0.73 -9.00
C PHE A 107 -8.60 0.06 -10.19
N PRO A 108 -9.19 -1.13 -9.99
CA PRO A 108 -9.99 -1.76 -11.03
C PRO A 108 -11.27 -0.95 -11.29
N GLU A 109 -11.81 -1.05 -12.50
CA GLU A 109 -13.07 -0.39 -12.85
C GLU A 109 -14.25 -1.07 -12.13
N ILE A 110 -14.92 -0.33 -11.25
CA ILE A 110 -16.03 -0.85 -10.43
C ILE A 110 -17.44 -0.42 -10.91
N LYS A 111 -17.55 0.33 -12.01
CA LYS A 111 -18.83 0.85 -12.55
C LYS A 111 -19.78 1.43 -11.47
N GLY A 112 -19.23 2.20 -10.54
CA GLY A 112 -19.97 2.79 -9.41
C GLY A 112 -20.46 1.80 -8.35
N GLY A 113 -19.88 0.60 -8.28
CA GLY A 113 -20.26 -0.46 -7.33
C GLY A 113 -21.02 -1.63 -7.97
N LYS A 114 -21.59 -1.46 -9.16
CA LYS A 114 -22.44 -2.48 -9.83
C LYS A 114 -21.72 -3.76 -10.21
N SER A 115 -20.39 -3.73 -10.33
CA SER A 115 -19.59 -4.94 -10.60
C SER A 115 -19.19 -5.70 -9.34
N LEU A 116 -19.57 -5.19 -8.16
CA LEU A 116 -19.26 -5.75 -6.85
C LEU A 116 -20.48 -6.45 -6.27
N ASN A 117 -20.25 -7.52 -5.51
CA ASN A 117 -21.27 -8.24 -4.80
C ASN A 117 -21.62 -7.54 -3.49
N ARG A 118 -22.92 -7.38 -3.27
CA ARG A 118 -23.53 -6.70 -2.12
C ARG A 118 -23.15 -7.25 -0.75
N TRP A 119 -23.07 -8.58 -0.59
CA TRP A 119 -22.92 -9.25 0.70
C TRP A 119 -21.47 -9.60 1.04
N LEU A 120 -20.64 -9.71 0.00
CA LEU A 120 -19.23 -10.03 0.13
C LEU A 120 -18.48 -9.12 1.11
N PRO A 121 -18.66 -7.77 1.11
CA PRO A 121 -18.00 -6.87 2.06
C PRO A 121 -18.07 -7.28 3.53
N LEU A 122 -19.13 -7.96 3.98
CA LEU A 122 -19.26 -8.41 5.37
C LEU A 122 -18.36 -9.62 5.69
N VAL A 123 -18.13 -10.47 4.69
CA VAL A 123 -17.38 -11.73 4.84
C VAL A 123 -15.90 -11.56 4.51
N LYS A 124 -15.54 -10.55 3.69
CA LYS A 124 -14.15 -10.32 3.25
C LYS A 124 -13.16 -10.13 4.40
N TRP A 125 -13.60 -9.61 5.52
CA TRP A 125 -12.76 -9.32 6.69
C TRP A 125 -12.36 -10.60 7.42
N PHE A 126 -13.23 -11.62 7.38
CA PHE A 126 -12.92 -12.95 7.88
C PHE A 126 -12.02 -13.71 6.89
N LEU A 127 -12.35 -13.64 5.59
CA LEU A 127 -11.56 -14.27 4.53
C LEU A 127 -10.16 -13.63 4.37
N SER A 128 -9.96 -12.40 4.83
CA SER A 128 -8.65 -11.74 4.78
C SER A 128 -7.70 -12.19 5.91
N ILE A 129 -8.17 -12.89 6.94
CA ILE A 129 -7.33 -13.33 8.06
C ILE A 129 -6.11 -14.15 7.58
N PRO A 130 -6.26 -15.18 6.73
CA PRO A 130 -5.11 -15.92 6.20
C PRO A 130 -4.17 -15.04 5.36
N LEU A 131 -4.73 -14.09 4.58
CA LEU A 131 -3.94 -13.17 3.77
C LEU A 131 -3.12 -12.21 4.63
N ILE A 132 -3.70 -11.71 5.71
CA ILE A 132 -3.02 -10.82 6.65
C ILE A 132 -1.89 -11.58 7.35
N LEU A 133 -2.13 -12.82 7.79
CA LEU A 133 -1.08 -13.65 8.42
C LEU A 133 0.12 -13.87 7.48
N VAL A 134 -0.14 -14.26 6.23
CA VAL A 134 0.92 -14.43 5.22
C VAL A 134 1.60 -13.09 4.91
N GLY A 135 0.83 -12.01 4.81
CA GLY A 135 1.34 -10.65 4.62
C GLY A 135 2.27 -10.20 5.73
N LEU A 136 1.94 -10.52 6.99
CA LEU A 136 2.78 -10.22 8.15
C LEU A 136 4.12 -10.95 8.08
N VAL A 137 4.11 -12.24 7.69
CA VAL A 137 5.34 -13.00 7.47
C VAL A 137 6.19 -12.34 6.37
N TYR A 138 5.59 -11.97 5.24
CA TYR A 138 6.30 -11.26 4.17
C TYR A 138 6.83 -9.89 4.62
N SER A 139 6.10 -9.16 5.47
CA SER A 139 6.55 -7.89 6.03
C SER A 139 7.77 -8.06 6.93
N VAL A 140 7.79 -9.06 7.81
CA VAL A 140 8.94 -9.34 8.68
C VAL A 140 10.17 -9.68 7.85
N ILE A 141 10.01 -10.53 6.83
CA ILE A 141 11.11 -10.87 5.90
C ILE A 141 11.57 -9.60 5.16
N ALA A 142 10.63 -8.80 4.64
CA ALA A 142 10.94 -7.57 3.92
C ALA A 142 11.71 -6.57 4.79
N LEU A 143 11.33 -6.42 6.06
CA LEU A 143 12.05 -5.56 7.01
C LEU A 143 13.50 -6.03 7.23
N GLY A 144 13.71 -7.34 7.41
CA GLY A 144 15.05 -7.92 7.50
C GLY A 144 15.88 -7.69 6.23
N MET A 145 15.27 -7.91 5.05
CA MET A 145 15.92 -7.64 3.76
C MET A 145 16.25 -6.15 3.58
N THR A 146 15.34 -5.26 3.97
CA THR A 146 15.54 -3.80 3.93
C THR A 146 16.65 -3.36 4.86
N PHE A 147 16.77 -3.94 6.06
CA PHE A 147 17.86 -3.64 6.98
C PHE A 147 19.23 -4.02 6.39
N ILE A 148 19.35 -5.22 5.81
CA ILE A 148 20.57 -5.64 5.10
C ILE A 148 20.84 -4.72 3.91
N ALA A 149 19.81 -4.41 3.12
CA ALA A 149 19.91 -3.52 1.97
C ALA A 149 20.32 -2.09 2.37
N TRP A 150 19.87 -1.60 3.53
CA TRP A 150 20.25 -0.32 4.09
C TRP A 150 21.75 -0.27 4.40
N ILE A 151 22.32 -1.30 5.04
CA ILE A 151 23.76 -1.40 5.31
C ILE A 151 24.54 -1.39 3.98
N MET A 152 24.15 -2.27 3.05
CA MET A 152 24.82 -2.40 1.75
C MET A 152 24.77 -1.12 0.93
N THR A 153 23.62 -0.47 0.89
CA THR A 153 23.40 0.74 0.07
C THR A 153 24.06 1.95 0.70
N SER A 154 24.04 2.08 2.03
CA SER A 154 24.76 3.13 2.74
C SER A 154 26.27 3.07 2.49
N ALA A 155 26.83 1.86 2.44
CA ALA A 155 28.26 1.68 2.16
C ALA A 155 28.61 1.83 0.67
N THR A 156 27.90 1.14 -0.21
CA THR A 156 28.27 0.99 -1.63
C THR A 156 27.56 1.95 -2.58
N GLY A 157 26.42 2.50 -2.19
CA GLY A 157 25.53 3.27 -3.08
C GLY A 157 24.77 2.40 -4.10
N ASN A 158 24.84 1.07 -3.98
CA ASN A 158 24.16 0.12 -4.85
C ASN A 158 23.10 -0.65 -4.05
N TYR A 159 21.86 -0.57 -4.50
CA TYR A 159 20.74 -1.26 -3.88
C TYR A 159 20.62 -2.71 -4.39
N PRO A 160 20.60 -3.72 -3.51
CA PRO A 160 20.52 -5.12 -3.92
C PRO A 160 19.21 -5.44 -4.64
N LYS A 161 19.31 -5.96 -5.86
CA LYS A 161 18.15 -6.31 -6.70
C LYS A 161 17.22 -7.34 -6.06
N TRP A 162 17.76 -8.28 -5.29
CA TRP A 162 16.98 -9.31 -4.60
C TRP A 162 16.06 -8.70 -3.54
N ALA A 163 16.57 -7.75 -2.74
CA ALA A 163 15.79 -7.05 -1.74
C ALA A 163 14.71 -6.19 -2.41
N GLY A 164 15.09 -5.41 -3.43
CA GLY A 164 14.15 -4.58 -4.17
C GLY A 164 12.99 -5.36 -4.77
N LYS A 165 13.27 -6.50 -5.41
CA LYS A 165 12.23 -7.35 -6.01
C LYS A 165 11.29 -7.93 -4.95
N PHE A 166 11.83 -8.39 -3.81
CA PHE A 166 11.01 -8.96 -2.76
C PHE A 166 10.13 -7.90 -2.09
N VAL A 167 10.72 -6.79 -1.66
CA VAL A 167 9.99 -5.70 -0.99
C VAL A 167 8.93 -5.10 -1.91
N PHE A 168 9.24 -4.89 -3.19
CA PHE A 168 8.26 -4.44 -4.19
C PHE A 168 7.04 -5.36 -4.26
N LYS A 169 7.27 -6.68 -4.35
CA LYS A 169 6.18 -7.66 -4.39
C LYS A 169 5.38 -7.68 -3.08
N THR A 170 6.03 -7.48 -1.92
CA THR A 170 5.35 -7.37 -0.63
C THR A 170 4.43 -6.15 -0.58
N ILE A 171 4.88 -5.00 -1.09
CA ILE A 171 4.02 -3.80 -1.22
C ILE A 171 2.82 -4.10 -2.14
N ARG A 172 3.04 -4.73 -3.31
CA ARG A 172 1.95 -5.15 -4.21
C ARG A 172 0.97 -6.10 -3.54
N PHE A 173 1.45 -7.02 -2.71
CA PHE A 173 0.61 -7.93 -1.96
C PHE A 173 -0.29 -7.16 -0.99
N TRP A 174 0.28 -6.28 -0.17
CA TRP A 174 -0.50 -5.46 0.77
C TRP A 174 -1.49 -4.54 0.07
N ASN A 175 -1.14 -3.92 -1.05
CA ASN A 175 -2.08 -3.10 -1.82
C ASN A 175 -3.27 -3.93 -2.34
N ARG A 176 -3.05 -5.16 -2.78
CA ARG A 176 -4.15 -6.08 -3.16
C ARG A 176 -5.01 -6.48 -1.98
N VAL A 177 -4.41 -6.77 -0.81
CA VAL A 177 -5.15 -7.09 0.42
C VAL A 177 -5.99 -5.90 0.86
N ASN A 178 -5.43 -4.69 0.86
CA ASN A 178 -6.15 -3.46 1.15
C ASN A 178 -7.31 -3.24 0.19
N GLY A 179 -7.09 -3.40 -1.12
CA GLY A 179 -8.13 -3.31 -2.15
C GLY A 179 -9.29 -4.29 -1.96
N TYR A 180 -8.99 -5.51 -1.53
CA TYR A 180 -9.98 -6.55 -1.29
C TYR A 180 -10.73 -6.35 0.03
N ALA A 181 -10.01 -6.26 1.15
CA ALA A 181 -10.57 -6.37 2.49
C ALA A 181 -11.08 -5.05 3.07
N PHE A 182 -10.39 -3.93 2.81
CA PHE A 182 -10.65 -2.65 3.47
C PHE A 182 -11.30 -1.64 2.51
N ILE A 183 -10.72 -1.46 1.32
CA ILE A 183 -11.19 -0.48 0.32
C ILE A 183 -12.37 -1.05 -0.48
N LEU A 184 -12.55 -2.38 -0.51
CA LEU A 184 -13.70 -3.05 -1.13
C LEU A 184 -13.87 -2.79 -2.64
N VAL A 185 -12.79 -2.50 -3.36
CA VAL A 185 -12.79 -2.24 -4.81
C VAL A 185 -12.64 -3.52 -5.66
N SER A 186 -12.42 -4.67 -5.02
CA SER A 186 -12.26 -5.95 -5.71
C SER A 186 -12.93 -7.09 -4.96
N ASP A 187 -13.69 -7.93 -5.68
CA ASP A 187 -14.22 -9.20 -5.16
C ASP A 187 -13.31 -10.39 -5.44
N LYS A 188 -12.28 -10.22 -6.28
CA LYS A 188 -11.38 -11.31 -6.63
C LYS A 188 -10.41 -11.53 -5.48
N TYR A 189 -10.51 -12.69 -4.84
CA TYR A 189 -9.60 -13.10 -3.76
C TYR A 189 -8.13 -12.95 -4.17
N PRO A 190 -7.30 -12.20 -3.41
CA PRO A 190 -5.87 -12.04 -3.68
C PRO A 190 -5.12 -13.37 -3.70
N SER A 191 -4.15 -13.51 -4.60
CA SER A 191 -3.24 -14.67 -4.56
C SER A 191 -2.28 -14.54 -3.38
N PHE A 192 -1.97 -15.65 -2.72
CA PHE A 192 -0.89 -15.70 -1.72
C PHE A 192 0.49 -15.43 -2.32
N GLY A 193 0.65 -15.63 -3.63
CA GLY A 193 1.91 -15.37 -4.33
C GLY A 193 2.27 -13.88 -4.45
N LEU A 194 3.57 -13.64 -4.37
CA LEU A 194 4.27 -12.36 -4.54
C LEU A 194 4.55 -12.03 -6.03
#